data_AF-A0A1M4WZY6-F1
#
_entry.id   AF-A0A1M4WZY6-F1
#
_cell.length_a   1.000
_cell.length_b   1.000
_cell.length_c   1.000
_cell.angle_alpha   90.00
_cell.angle_beta   90.00
_cell.angle_gamma   90.00
#
_symmetry.space_group_name_H-M   'P 1'
#
loop_
_entity.id
_entity.type
_entity.pdbx_description
1 polymer ?
#
loop_
_entity_poly.entity_id
_entity_poly.type
_entity_poly.pdbx_seq_one_letter_code
_entity_poly.pdbx_strand_id
1 'polypeptide(L)'
;MRNERWRKHKVIIIAAAAALGVTGTAGILAVYGQNLAERRVAEEASESLTEGVIEEIPYYRGWNDSTLYRDAVEDQEIVKEVCTHFGLDYETVTMKDITKDMRNYEEALNLKKDLGDNPLLSENAKEGVFTLEVYISDVYAFDGGGQVIKKYCETLGLDASLLKVSDLSLEDLIKIGELAYETSDHPK
;
A
#
# COMPACT_ATOMS: atom_id res chain seq x y z
N MET A 1 34.11 39.07 -35.83
CA MET A 1 35.29 38.30 -36.32
C MET A 1 35.75 37.43 -35.15
N ARG A 2 35.34 36.16 -35.04
CA ARG A 2 35.80 34.95 -35.76
C ARG A 2 37.22 34.52 -35.36
N ASN A 3 37.31 33.41 -34.62
CA ASN A 3 38.22 32.25 -34.78
C ASN A 3 38.25 31.46 -33.46
N GLU A 4 37.52 30.35 -33.29
CA GLU A 4 37.82 28.98 -33.75
C GLU A 4 39.23 28.46 -33.44
N ARG A 5 39.30 27.44 -32.56
CA ARG A 5 40.15 26.23 -32.57
C ARG A 5 39.97 25.50 -31.21
N TRP A 6 39.09 24.52 -31.01
CA TRP A 6 38.99 23.12 -31.48
C TRP A 6 40.14 22.14 -31.11
N ARG A 7 39.70 21.01 -30.53
CA ARG A 7 40.25 19.62 -30.43
C ARG A 7 40.88 19.24 -29.06
N LYS A 8 40.56 18.09 -28.43
CA LYS A 8 40.14 16.76 -28.93
C LYS A 8 39.20 15.99 -27.98
N HIS A 9 38.32 15.21 -28.61
CA HIS A 9 37.43 14.19 -28.06
C HIS A 9 38.17 12.99 -27.46
N LYS A 10 37.57 12.34 -26.45
CA LYS A 10 37.36 10.88 -26.46
C LYS A 10 35.95 10.60 -25.94
N VAL A 11 35.03 10.46 -26.90
CA VAL A 11 33.76 9.77 -26.72
C VAL A 11 34.09 8.29 -26.58
N ILE A 12 33.66 7.64 -25.50
CA ILE A 12 33.57 6.18 -25.47
C ILE A 12 32.10 5.86 -25.72
N ILE A 13 31.82 5.45 -26.96
CA ILE A 13 30.58 4.80 -27.35
C ILE A 13 30.71 3.36 -26.85
N ILE A 14 29.90 2.96 -25.88
CA ILE A 14 29.57 1.54 -25.72
C ILE A 14 28.21 1.34 -26.38
N ALA A 15 28.27 0.87 -27.61
CA ALA A 15 27.13 0.30 -28.30
C ALA A 15 26.90 -1.11 -27.72
N ALA A 16 25.75 -1.32 -27.10
CA ALA A 16 25.16 -2.64 -26.99
C ALA A 16 23.70 -2.52 -27.43
N ALA A 17 23.51 -2.57 -28.75
CA ALA A 17 22.22 -2.88 -29.31
C ALA A 17 21.98 -4.39 -29.17
N ALA A 18 20.97 -4.77 -28.40
CA ALA A 18 20.26 -6.03 -28.60
C ALA A 18 18.77 -5.71 -28.52
N ALA A 19 18.21 -5.30 -29.66
CA ALA A 19 16.79 -5.33 -29.87
C ALA A 19 16.35 -6.80 -30.02
N LEU A 20 15.53 -7.28 -29.09
CA LEU A 20 14.53 -8.29 -29.38
C LEU A 20 13.18 -7.70 -28.98
N GLY A 21 12.43 -7.29 -30.00
CA GLY A 21 11.03 -6.95 -29.82
C GLY A 21 10.24 -8.21 -29.52
N VAL A 22 9.46 -8.17 -28.44
CA VAL A 22 8.21 -8.93 -28.32
C VAL A 22 7.18 -7.99 -27.71
N THR A 23 6.30 -7.46 -28.55
CA THR A 23 4.96 -7.06 -28.12
C THR A 23 4.22 -8.34 -27.74
N GLY A 24 3.77 -8.46 -26.50
CA GLY A 24 2.90 -9.56 -26.10
C GLY A 24 2.85 -9.82 -24.59
N THR A 25 1.87 -9.20 -23.95
CA THR A 25 1.01 -9.75 -22.87
C THR A 25 1.60 -10.70 -21.80
N ALA A 26 1.25 -10.33 -20.57
CA ALA A 26 0.96 -11.20 -19.41
C ALA A 26 2.12 -11.56 -18.47
N GLY A 27 1.89 -11.19 -17.20
CA GLY A 27 2.22 -11.99 -16.03
C GLY A 27 3.68 -11.98 -15.61
N ILE A 28 3.99 -11.20 -14.58
CA ILE A 28 5.18 -11.46 -13.78
C ILE A 28 4.92 -12.78 -13.04
N LEU A 29 5.35 -13.88 -13.63
CA LEU A 29 5.58 -15.14 -12.95
C LEU A 29 6.94 -15.02 -12.25
N ALA A 30 6.91 -14.96 -10.92
CA ALA A 30 8.11 -15.03 -10.10
C ALA A 30 8.78 -16.41 -10.31
N VAL A 31 9.84 -16.46 -11.11
CA VAL A 31 10.69 -17.65 -11.22
C VAL A 31 11.65 -17.64 -10.04
N TYR A 32 11.32 -18.43 -9.01
CA TYR A 32 12.25 -18.72 -7.92
C TYR A 32 13.29 -19.73 -8.42
N GLY A 33 14.48 -19.23 -8.76
CA GLY A 33 15.69 -20.05 -8.88
C GLY A 33 16.57 -19.74 -10.09
N GLN A 34 17.51 -18.79 -9.95
CA GLN A 34 18.96 -18.92 -10.22
C GLN A 34 19.68 -17.55 -10.16
N ASN A 35 20.98 -17.61 -9.80
CA ASN A 35 22.06 -16.60 -9.75
C ASN A 35 21.77 -15.11 -9.49
N LEU A 36 22.50 -14.57 -8.49
CA LEU A 36 22.49 -13.20 -7.97
C LEU A 36 22.64 -12.08 -9.03
N ALA A 37 23.24 -12.39 -10.18
CA ALA A 37 23.45 -11.44 -11.27
C ALA A 37 22.15 -11.13 -12.04
N GLU A 38 21.26 -12.11 -12.18
CA GLU A 38 19.99 -11.93 -12.90
C GLU A 38 18.99 -11.10 -12.08
N ARG A 39 19.03 -11.22 -10.74
CA ARG A 39 18.25 -10.35 -9.83
C ARG A 39 18.62 -8.89 -9.98
N ARG A 40 19.91 -8.56 -10.08
CA ARG A 40 20.37 -7.16 -10.22
C ARG A 40 19.95 -6.52 -11.53
N VAL A 41 19.99 -7.30 -12.62
CA VAL A 41 19.53 -6.82 -13.94
C VAL A 41 18.02 -6.62 -13.97
N ALA A 42 17.25 -7.48 -13.27
CA ALA A 42 15.81 -7.31 -13.11
C ALA A 42 15.45 -6.12 -12.19
N GLU A 43 16.21 -5.90 -11.11
CA GLU A 43 16.08 -4.74 -10.22
C GLU A 43 16.40 -3.43 -10.96
N GLU A 44 17.55 -3.34 -11.65
CA GLU A 44 17.93 -2.15 -12.44
C GLU A 44 16.92 -1.86 -13.55
N ALA A 45 16.38 -2.90 -14.21
CA ALA A 45 15.33 -2.73 -15.20
C ALA A 45 14.02 -2.23 -14.56
N SER A 46 13.69 -2.69 -13.35
CA SER A 46 12.51 -2.24 -12.61
C SER A 46 12.66 -0.80 -12.10
N GLU A 47 13.82 -0.40 -11.59
CA GLU A 47 14.13 0.97 -11.17
C GLU A 47 14.05 1.96 -12.34
N SER A 48 14.53 1.55 -13.53
CA SER A 48 14.43 2.39 -14.73
C SER A 48 13.00 2.60 -15.26
N LEU A 49 12.04 1.77 -14.80
CA LEU A 49 10.62 1.87 -15.18
C LEU A 49 9.78 2.61 -14.13
N THR A 50 10.23 2.69 -12.88
CA THR A 50 9.55 3.39 -11.77
C THR A 50 10.01 4.84 -11.58
N GLU A 51 11.05 5.29 -12.28
CA GLU A 51 11.58 6.68 -12.25
C GLU A 51 10.58 7.78 -12.72
N GLY A 52 9.31 7.45 -12.97
CA GLY A 52 8.32 8.35 -13.58
C GLY A 52 6.99 8.53 -12.86
N VAL A 53 6.71 7.86 -11.74
CA VAL A 53 5.47 8.08 -10.97
C VAL A 53 5.75 7.92 -9.48
N ILE A 54 6.12 9.03 -8.84
CA ILE A 54 5.99 9.15 -7.38
C ILE A 54 4.59 9.72 -7.16
N GLU A 55 3.61 8.86 -6.92
CA GLU A 55 2.37 9.30 -6.27
C GLU A 55 2.77 9.73 -4.85
N GLU A 56 2.75 11.04 -4.59
CA GLU A 56 2.92 11.58 -3.24
C GLU A 56 1.73 11.16 -2.39
N ILE A 57 1.88 10.04 -1.69
CA ILE A 57 0.90 9.60 -0.69
C ILE A 57 0.97 10.60 0.49
N PRO A 58 -0.16 11.19 0.94
CA PRO A 58 -0.16 12.16 2.02
C PRO A 58 0.40 11.55 3.31
N TYR A 59 1.48 12.18 3.78
CA TYR A 59 2.33 11.81 4.90
C TYR A 59 1.54 11.64 6.22
N TYR A 60 1.27 10.41 6.65
CA TYR A 60 0.77 10.12 8.00
C TYR A 60 1.93 9.80 8.95
N ARG A 61 2.14 10.68 9.95
CA ARG A 61 3.08 10.61 11.11
C ARG A 61 4.59 10.63 10.82
N GLY A 62 5.20 11.80 11.04
CA GLY A 62 6.34 12.10 11.95
C GLY A 62 7.64 11.28 11.99
N TRP A 63 7.75 10.15 11.31
CA TRP A 63 8.90 9.28 11.39
C TRP A 63 9.91 9.60 10.28
N ASN A 64 11.19 9.34 10.57
CA ASN A 64 12.24 9.44 9.58
C ASN A 64 12.22 8.18 8.71
N ASP A 65 12.54 8.32 7.42
CA ASP A 65 12.67 7.23 6.45
C ASP A 65 13.54 6.06 6.96
N SER A 66 14.56 6.39 7.76
CA SER A 66 15.50 5.41 8.34
C SER A 66 15.00 4.73 9.63
N THR A 67 13.85 5.14 10.18
CA THR A 67 13.28 4.50 11.37
C THR A 67 12.89 3.07 11.04
N LEU A 68 13.28 2.10 11.87
CA LEU A 68 12.84 0.71 11.70
C LEU A 68 11.32 0.64 11.84
N TYR A 69 10.67 -0.12 10.96
CA TYR A 69 9.22 -0.23 10.94
C TYR A 69 8.66 -0.72 12.29
N ARG A 70 9.33 -1.70 12.91
CA ARG A 70 8.98 -2.23 14.24
C ARG A 70 9.04 -1.20 15.37
N ASP A 71 9.83 -0.15 15.22
CA ASP A 71 9.95 0.92 16.23
C ASP A 71 8.89 2.01 16.03
N ALA A 72 8.27 2.06 14.84
CA ALA A 72 7.26 3.05 14.47
C ALA A 72 5.81 2.60 14.77
N VAL A 73 5.57 1.29 14.86
CA VAL A 73 4.27 0.69 15.14
C VAL A 73 4.29 0.02 16.50
N GLU A 74 3.26 0.28 17.31
CA GLU A 74 3.20 -0.19 18.69
C GLU A 74 3.05 -1.72 18.79
N ASP A 75 2.17 -2.30 17.97
CA ASP A 75 1.90 -3.74 18.01
C ASP A 75 2.89 -4.56 17.16
N GLN A 76 3.83 -5.20 17.85
CA GLN A 76 4.87 -6.01 17.24
C GLN A 76 4.34 -7.28 16.56
N GLU A 77 3.20 -7.82 16.97
CA GLU A 77 2.62 -9.00 16.31
C GLU A 77 2.01 -8.61 14.97
N ILE A 78 1.40 -7.43 14.87
CA ILE A 78 0.92 -6.87 13.60
C ILE A 78 2.09 -6.57 12.66
N VAL A 79 3.18 -5.98 13.16
CA VAL A 79 4.39 -5.72 12.36
C VAL A 79 4.94 -7.02 11.78
N LYS A 80 5.04 -8.09 12.58
CA LYS A 80 5.50 -9.41 12.10
C LYS A 80 4.57 -10.00 11.05
N GLU A 81 3.26 -9.86 11.23
CA GLU A 81 2.26 -10.34 10.26
C GLU A 81 2.40 -9.61 8.93
N VAL A 82 2.53 -8.27 8.94
CA VAL A 82 2.78 -7.47 7.74
C VAL A 82 4.09 -7.90 7.08
N CYS A 83 5.19 -8.00 7.83
CA CYS A 83 6.47 -8.43 7.28
C CYS A 83 6.39 -9.82 6.65
N THR A 84 5.67 -10.75 7.29
CA THR A 84 5.48 -12.10 6.77
C THR A 84 4.65 -12.10 5.50
N HIS A 85 3.53 -11.36 5.47
CA HIS A 85 2.63 -11.28 4.34
C HIS A 85 3.32 -10.71 3.07
N PHE A 86 4.16 -9.68 3.25
CA PHE A 86 4.84 -9.00 2.15
C PHE A 86 6.29 -9.45 1.91
N GLY A 87 6.79 -10.44 2.66
CA GLY A 87 8.14 -10.96 2.50
C GLY A 87 9.26 -9.98 2.89
N LEU A 88 9.00 -9.14 3.89
CA LEU A 88 9.95 -8.16 4.44
C LEU A 88 10.77 -8.77 5.59
N ASP A 89 12.00 -8.28 5.77
CA ASP A 89 12.81 -8.63 6.94
C ASP A 89 12.43 -7.73 8.12
N TYR A 90 11.76 -8.32 9.11
CA TYR A 90 11.31 -7.66 10.33
C TYR A 90 12.43 -6.90 11.09
N GLU A 91 13.67 -7.38 11.01
CA GLU A 91 14.79 -6.79 11.75
C GLU A 91 15.39 -5.56 11.05
N THR A 92 15.18 -5.41 9.74
CA THR A 92 15.89 -4.41 8.94
C THR A 92 15.00 -3.46 8.14
N VAL A 93 13.74 -3.82 7.90
CA VAL A 93 12.82 -2.99 7.11
C VAL A 93 12.59 -1.64 7.78
N THR A 94 12.65 -0.56 7.00
CA THR A 94 12.46 0.81 7.50
C THR A 94 11.17 1.43 6.99
N MET A 95 10.77 2.56 7.58
CA MET A 95 9.57 3.29 7.18
C MET A 95 9.59 3.72 5.70
N LYS A 96 10.77 3.92 5.11
CA LYS A 96 10.93 4.20 3.67
C LYS A 96 10.42 3.06 2.78
N ASP A 97 10.52 1.82 3.25
CA ASP A 97 10.16 0.63 2.48
C ASP A 97 8.66 0.31 2.58
N ILE A 98 7.93 0.98 3.49
CA ILE A 98 6.53 0.71 3.76
C ILE A 98 5.64 1.42 2.73
N THR A 99 4.91 0.61 1.97
CA THR A 99 3.99 1.07 0.91
C THR A 99 2.58 1.33 1.45
N LYS A 100 1.75 1.99 0.64
CA LYS A 100 0.32 2.19 0.94
C LYS A 100 -0.41 0.87 1.21
N ASP A 101 -0.16 -0.16 0.40
CA ASP A 101 -0.82 -1.45 0.53
C ASP A 101 -0.46 -2.13 1.86
N MET A 102 0.81 -2.01 2.28
CA MET A 102 1.26 -2.50 3.59
C MET A 102 0.57 -1.75 4.73
N ARG A 103 0.43 -0.42 4.62
CA ARG A 103 -0.30 0.39 5.61
C ARG A 103 -1.79 0.03 5.67
N ASN A 104 -2.43 -0.20 4.52
CA ASN A 104 -3.82 -0.63 4.45
C ASN A 104 -4.02 -2.01 5.10
N TYR A 105 -3.09 -2.94 4.88
CA TYR A 105 -3.11 -4.26 5.51
C TYR A 105 -2.87 -4.18 7.02
N GLU A 106 -1.88 -3.40 7.47
CA GLU A 106 -1.65 -3.08 8.90
C GLU A 106 -2.93 -2.55 9.54
N GLU A 107 -3.61 -1.61 8.88
CA GLU A 107 -4.83 -1.01 9.39
C GLU A 107 -5.97 -2.03 9.49
N ALA A 108 -6.16 -2.88 8.49
CA ALA A 108 -7.16 -3.95 8.54
C ALA A 108 -6.90 -4.94 9.69
N LEU A 109 -5.62 -5.24 9.99
CA LEU A 109 -5.25 -6.05 11.15
C LEU A 109 -5.59 -5.35 12.48
N ASN A 110 -5.30 -4.05 12.60
CA ASN A 110 -5.67 -3.26 13.77
C ASN A 110 -7.19 -3.24 13.97
N LEU A 111 -7.96 -2.99 12.90
CA LEU A 111 -9.43 -3.01 12.95
C LEU A 111 -9.98 -4.36 13.42
N LYS A 112 -9.42 -5.47 12.92
CA LYS A 112 -9.78 -6.81 13.38
C LYS A 112 -9.50 -7.03 14.85
N LYS A 113 -8.33 -6.60 15.31
CA LYS A 113 -7.89 -6.78 16.69
C LYS A 113 -8.72 -5.94 17.66
N ASP A 114 -8.91 -4.66 17.34
CA ASP A 114 -9.42 -3.68 18.29
C ASP A 114 -10.94 -3.53 18.22
N LEU A 115 -11.53 -3.69 17.02
CA LEU A 115 -12.96 -3.51 16.77
C LEU A 115 -13.66 -4.80 16.33
N GLY A 116 -12.97 -5.95 16.35
CA GLY A 116 -13.49 -7.21 15.80
C GLY A 116 -14.89 -7.59 16.26
N ASP A 117 -15.20 -7.38 17.54
CA ASP A 117 -16.52 -7.72 18.11
C ASP A 117 -17.59 -6.64 17.93
N ASN A 118 -17.19 -5.46 17.42
CA ASN A 118 -18.08 -4.31 17.29
C ASN A 118 -18.89 -4.40 15.99
N PRO A 119 -20.13 -3.87 15.98
CA PRO A 119 -20.94 -3.78 14.77
C PRO A 119 -20.25 -2.94 13.69
N LEU A 120 -20.61 -3.19 12.43
CA LEU A 120 -20.17 -2.34 11.33
C LEU A 120 -20.78 -0.94 11.42
N LEU A 121 -22.07 -0.84 11.74
CA LEU A 121 -22.86 0.38 11.66
C LEU A 121 -23.25 0.91 13.05
N SER A 122 -23.23 2.23 13.19
CA SER A 122 -23.54 2.93 14.45
C SER A 122 -24.98 2.74 14.90
N GLU A 123 -25.92 2.64 13.96
CA GLU A 123 -27.34 2.40 14.27
C GLU A 123 -27.60 1.03 14.91
N ASN A 124 -26.69 0.08 14.76
CA ASN A 124 -26.77 -1.27 15.33
C ASN A 124 -25.96 -1.40 16.63
N ALA A 125 -25.32 -0.33 17.08
CA ALA A 125 -24.47 -0.31 18.24
C ALA A 125 -25.17 0.28 19.47
N LYS A 126 -24.73 -0.16 20.66
CA LYS A 126 -25.09 0.52 21.91
C LYS A 126 -24.35 1.85 21.97
N GLU A 127 -24.91 2.81 22.70
CA GLU A 127 -24.27 4.09 22.96
C GLU A 127 -22.84 3.89 23.52
N GLY A 128 -21.88 4.64 22.97
CA GLY A 128 -20.47 4.58 23.37
C GLY A 128 -19.65 3.45 22.75
N VAL A 129 -20.22 2.60 21.89
CA VAL A 129 -19.46 1.60 21.13
C VAL A 129 -18.86 2.23 19.87
N PHE A 130 -17.55 2.06 19.69
CA PHE A 130 -16.82 2.55 18.53
C PHE A 130 -16.95 1.57 17.36
N THR A 131 -17.82 1.87 16.38
CA THR A 131 -18.10 0.99 15.23
C THR A 131 -17.11 1.23 14.09
N LEU A 132 -17.15 0.38 13.06
CA LEU A 132 -16.40 0.62 11.83
C LEU A 132 -16.83 1.93 11.16
N GLU A 133 -18.12 2.23 11.14
CA GLU A 133 -18.65 3.49 10.62
C GLU A 133 -18.06 4.71 11.33
N VAL A 134 -17.98 4.71 12.66
CA VAL A 134 -17.36 5.82 13.40
C VAL A 134 -15.88 5.93 13.05
N TYR A 135 -15.14 4.81 13.11
CA TYR A 135 -13.73 4.79 12.76
C TYR A 135 -13.45 5.41 11.38
N ILE A 136 -14.17 4.95 10.35
CA ILE A 136 -13.97 5.40 8.97
C ILE A 136 -14.34 6.87 8.79
N SER A 137 -15.44 7.29 9.41
CA SER A 137 -15.92 8.68 9.35
C SER A 137 -14.91 9.62 10.01
N ASP A 138 -14.30 9.21 11.12
CA ASP A 138 -13.27 9.97 11.82
C ASP A 138 -11.96 10.05 11.00
N VAL A 139 -11.49 8.91 10.46
CA VAL A 139 -10.23 8.86 9.70
C VAL A 139 -10.27 9.71 8.44
N TYR A 140 -11.38 9.65 7.70
CA TYR A 140 -11.53 10.39 6.44
C TYR A 140 -12.30 11.69 6.59
N ALA A 141 -12.62 12.09 7.83
CA ALA A 141 -13.29 13.34 8.20
C ALA A 141 -14.56 13.63 7.39
N PHE A 142 -15.46 12.63 7.27
CA PHE A 142 -16.71 12.74 6.51
C PHE A 142 -17.84 11.90 7.12
N ASP A 143 -19.09 12.31 6.91
CA ASP A 143 -20.28 11.66 7.48
C ASP A 143 -20.87 10.54 6.59
N GLY A 144 -20.05 9.99 5.68
CA GLY A 144 -20.49 9.03 4.65
C GLY A 144 -20.11 7.57 4.89
N GLY A 145 -19.47 7.26 6.03
CA GLY A 145 -18.92 5.93 6.32
C GLY A 145 -19.97 4.82 6.27
N GLY A 146 -21.14 5.04 6.86
CA GLY A 146 -22.22 4.06 6.88
C GLY A 146 -22.73 3.69 5.49
N GLN A 147 -22.84 4.66 4.57
CA GLN A 147 -23.28 4.40 3.19
C GLN A 147 -22.23 3.64 2.39
N VAL A 148 -20.94 3.91 2.61
CA VAL A 148 -19.85 3.16 1.97
C VAL A 148 -19.88 1.70 2.39
N ILE A 149 -19.97 1.44 3.70
CA ILE A 149 -20.03 0.08 4.27
C ILE A 149 -21.25 -0.67 3.72
N LYS A 150 -22.44 -0.07 3.76
CA LYS A 150 -23.68 -0.69 3.28
C LYS A 150 -23.57 -1.08 1.80
N LYS A 151 -23.16 -0.13 0.94
CA LYS A 151 -23.02 -0.39 -0.50
C LYS A 151 -22.01 -1.50 -0.78
N TYR A 152 -20.88 -1.53 -0.06
CA TYR A 152 -19.89 -2.59 -0.26
C TYR A 152 -20.44 -3.95 0.17
N CYS A 153 -21.05 -4.06 1.36
CA CYS A 153 -21.68 -5.30 1.83
C CYS A 153 -22.77 -5.81 0.88
N GLU A 154 -23.57 -4.91 0.29
CA GLU A 154 -24.57 -5.25 -0.72
C GLU A 154 -23.93 -5.93 -1.95
N THR A 155 -22.74 -5.51 -2.39
CA THR A 155 -22.03 -6.17 -3.50
C THR A 155 -21.61 -7.61 -3.17
N LEU A 156 -21.45 -7.92 -1.89
CA LEU A 156 -21.14 -9.26 -1.38
C LEU A 156 -22.40 -10.08 -1.08
N GLY A 157 -23.59 -9.49 -1.22
CA GLY A 157 -24.86 -10.12 -0.82
C GLY A 157 -25.04 -10.23 0.69
N LEU A 158 -24.38 -9.36 1.46
CA LEU A 158 -24.39 -9.33 2.92
C LEU A 158 -25.25 -8.18 3.46
N ASP A 159 -25.92 -8.42 4.59
CA ASP A 159 -26.65 -7.39 5.34
C ASP A 159 -25.74 -6.79 6.42
N ALA A 160 -25.21 -5.60 6.15
CA ALA A 160 -24.30 -4.89 7.06
C ALA A 160 -24.87 -4.66 8.46
N SER A 161 -26.20 -4.61 8.63
CA SER A 161 -26.84 -4.37 9.93
C SER A 161 -26.73 -5.56 10.90
N LEU A 162 -26.39 -6.73 10.37
CA LEU A 162 -26.25 -7.98 11.12
C LEU A 162 -24.79 -8.37 11.38
N LEU A 163 -23.84 -7.62 10.84
CA LEU A 163 -22.42 -7.97 10.84
C LEU A 163 -21.62 -7.20 11.89
N LYS A 164 -20.51 -7.83 12.28
CA LYS A 164 -19.41 -7.27 13.03
C LYS A 164 -18.18 -7.11 12.14
N VAL A 165 -17.19 -6.33 12.61
CA VAL A 165 -15.90 -6.18 11.93
C VAL A 165 -15.20 -7.54 11.73
N SER A 166 -15.32 -8.46 12.69
CA SER A 166 -14.77 -9.81 12.62
C SER A 166 -15.37 -10.68 11.50
N ASP A 167 -16.54 -10.33 10.93
CA ASP A 167 -17.19 -11.10 9.86
C ASP A 167 -16.64 -10.79 8.46
N LEU A 168 -16.01 -9.63 8.26
CA LEU A 168 -15.44 -9.22 6.95
C LEU A 168 -14.05 -9.83 6.72
N SER A 169 -13.60 -10.08 5.51
CA SER A 169 -12.17 -10.43 5.32
C SER A 169 -11.25 -9.22 5.54
N LEU A 170 -9.94 -9.42 5.61
CA LEU A 170 -8.99 -8.30 5.60
C LEU A 170 -9.08 -7.51 4.29
N GLU A 171 -9.24 -8.21 3.16
CA GLU A 171 -9.42 -7.58 1.85
C GLU A 171 -10.68 -6.70 1.80
N ASP A 172 -11.77 -7.16 2.43
CA ASP A 172 -13.01 -6.38 2.52
C ASP A 172 -12.82 -5.09 3.33
N LEU A 173 -12.11 -5.17 4.46
CA LEU A 173 -11.82 -3.99 5.28
C LEU A 173 -10.94 -2.98 4.53
N ILE A 174 -9.92 -3.48 3.82
CA ILE A 174 -9.09 -2.65 2.95
C ILE A 174 -9.96 -1.97 1.89
N LYS A 175 -10.84 -2.73 1.23
CA LYS A 175 -11.65 -2.19 0.13
C LYS A 175 -12.65 -1.14 0.59
N ILE A 176 -13.26 -1.35 1.76
CA ILE A 176 -14.12 -0.35 2.40
C ILE A 176 -13.31 0.93 2.71
N GLY A 177 -12.10 0.80 3.24
CA GLY A 177 -11.21 1.95 3.52
C GLY A 177 -10.85 2.73 2.26
N GLU A 178 -10.48 2.04 1.17
CA GLU A 178 -10.23 2.66 -0.13
C GLU A 178 -11.45 3.42 -0.68
N LEU A 179 -12.63 2.81 -0.63
CA LEU A 179 -13.86 3.44 -1.10
C LEU A 179 -14.24 4.66 -0.26
N ALA A 180 -14.01 4.60 1.05
CA ALA A 180 -14.22 5.75 1.94
C ALA A 180 -13.24 6.87 1.64
N TYR A 181 -11.96 6.55 1.45
CA TYR A 181 -10.97 7.51 0.99
C TYR A 181 -11.41 8.16 -0.32
N GLU A 182 -11.74 7.38 -1.36
CA GLU A 182 -12.19 7.88 -2.67
C GLU A 182 -13.45 8.76 -2.60
N THR A 183 -14.39 8.41 -1.72
CA THR A 183 -15.67 9.12 -1.57
C THR A 183 -15.54 10.40 -0.73
N SER A 184 -14.57 10.46 0.18
CA SER A 184 -14.34 11.61 1.05
C SER A 184 -13.62 12.77 0.34
N ASP A 185 -13.78 13.97 0.89
CA ASP A 185 -13.04 15.18 0.51
C ASP A 185 -11.58 15.17 1.01
N HIS A 186 -11.10 14.06 1.56
CA HIS A 186 -9.72 13.92 2.02
C HIS A 186 -8.74 14.17 0.86
N PRO A 187 -7.64 14.92 1.06
CA PRO A 187 -6.63 15.15 0.03
C PRO A 187 -6.15 13.84 -0.63
N LYS A 188 -6.07 13.88 -1.97
CA LYS A 188 -5.70 12.78 -2.86
C LYS A 188 -4.26 12.89 -3.31
#